data_AF-A0A2R6GZJ4-F1
#
_entry.id   AF-A0A2R6GZJ4-F1
#
_cell.length_a   1.000
_cell.length_b   1.000
_cell.length_c   1.000
_cell.angle_alpha   90.00
_cell.angle_beta   90.00
_cell.angle_gamma   90.00
#
_symmetry.space_group_name_H-M   'P 1'
#
loop_
_entity.id
_entity.type
_entity.pdbx_description
1 polymer ?
#
loop_
_entity_poly.entity_id
_entity_poly.type
_entity_poly.pdbx_seq_one_letter_code
_entity_poly.pdbx_strand_id
1 'polypeptide(L)'
;MDRRPLPLVLVGVLLAVVPAVALYSPADRGPVGVAVLVVQALALVVGLSVAGVGYYSARTGNPAPALWVAVALAWLAVLGVAGALVETRGGPLVPIPVWVVGVLAGLAVATLATRRYAPG
;
A
#
# COMPACT_ATOMS: atom_id res chain seq x y z
N MET A 1 8.02 -8.37 24.76
CA MET A 1 7.81 -7.52 23.57
C MET A 1 7.07 -8.33 22.54
N ASP A 2 5.84 -7.94 22.22
CA ASP A 2 4.98 -8.66 21.26
C ASP A 2 5.56 -8.46 19.84
N ARG A 3 5.98 -9.55 19.17
CA ARG A 3 6.72 -9.51 17.89
C ARG A 3 5.82 -9.33 16.66
N ARG A 4 4.51 -9.28 16.86
CA ARG A 4 3.47 -9.21 15.82
C ARG A 4 3.56 -8.02 14.84
N PRO A 5 4.08 -6.82 15.20
CA PRO A 5 4.16 -5.69 14.28
C PRO A 5 5.46 -5.62 13.46
N LEU A 6 6.48 -6.43 13.77
CA LEU A 6 7.74 -6.48 13.02
C LEU A 6 7.56 -6.76 11.52
N PRO A 7 6.66 -7.67 11.08
CA PRO A 7 6.39 -7.89 9.67
C PRO A 7 5.88 -6.64 8.96
N LEU A 8 5.08 -5.80 9.62
CA LEU A 8 4.54 -4.58 9.01
C LEU A 8 5.64 -3.53 8.81
N VAL A 9 6.57 -3.43 9.77
CA VAL A 9 7.76 -2.58 9.62
C VAL A 9 8.59 -3.06 8.43
N LEU A 10 8.82 -4.37 8.31
CA LEU A 10 9.54 -4.96 7.20
C LEU A 10 8.84 -4.68 5.86
N VAL A 11 7.51 -4.85 5.80
CA VAL A 11 6.71 -4.55 4.61
C VAL A 11 6.81 -3.08 4.24
N GLY A 12 6.74 -2.16 5.19
CA GLY A 12 6.92 -0.73 4.94
C GLY A 12 8.31 -0.40 4.39
N VAL A 13 9.36 -0.97 4.97
CA VAL A 13 10.74 -0.80 4.47
C VAL A 13 10.87 -1.39 3.06
N LEU A 14 10.32 -2.57 2.81
CA LEU A 14 10.36 -3.18 1.48
C LEU A 14 9.58 -2.34 0.45
N LEU A 15 8.43 -1.79 0.82
CA LEU A 15 7.66 -0.87 -0.03
C LEU A 15 8.41 0.42 -0.36
N ALA A 16 9.27 0.90 0.54
CA ALA A 16 10.11 2.06 0.28
C ALA A 16 11.33 1.73 -0.60
N VAL A 17 11.98 0.59 -0.32
CA VAL A 17 13.27 0.23 -0.92
C VAL A 17 13.11 -0.44 -2.29
N VAL A 18 12.15 -1.37 -2.45
CA VAL A 18 11.98 -2.12 -3.70
C VAL A 18 11.76 -1.19 -4.89
N PRO A 19 10.88 -0.18 -4.83
CA PRO A 19 10.69 0.74 -5.96
C PRO A 19 11.92 1.60 -6.23
N ALA A 20 12.64 2.04 -5.18
CA ALA A 20 13.86 2.81 -5.32
C ALA A 20 15.00 2.01 -5.99
N VAL A 21 15.04 0.68 -5.80
CA VAL A 21 16.10 -0.18 -6.35
C VAL A 21 15.68 -0.84 -7.67
N ALA A 22 14.43 -1.30 -7.80
CA ALA A 22 13.95 -2.07 -8.95
C ALA A 22 13.49 -1.21 -10.13
N LEU A 23 13.11 0.07 -9.89
CA LEU A 23 12.69 0.99 -10.95
C LEU A 23 13.80 1.96 -11.37
N TYR A 24 15.03 1.79 -10.85
CA TYR A 24 16.16 2.63 -11.24
C TYR A 24 16.66 2.27 -12.64
N SER A 25 16.15 2.96 -13.66
CA SER A 25 16.76 3.02 -15.00
C SER A 25 17.57 4.31 -15.10
N PRO A 26 18.92 4.26 -15.07
CA PRO A 26 19.76 5.45 -15.19
C PRO A 26 19.72 6.09 -16.59
N ALA A 27 19.01 5.48 -17.55
CA ALA A 27 19.01 5.88 -18.95
C ALA A 27 17.90 6.87 -19.34
N ASP A 28 16.81 6.98 -18.56
CA ASP A 28 15.62 7.72 -19.00
C ASP A 28 15.60 9.14 -18.43
N ARG A 29 16.21 10.10 -19.15
CA ARG A 29 16.06 11.56 -18.89
C ARG A 29 14.85 12.19 -19.61
N GLY A 30 13.92 11.37 -20.09
CA GLY A 30 12.68 11.82 -20.74
C GLY A 30 11.50 11.97 -19.77
N PRO A 31 10.32 12.41 -20.25
CA PRO A 31 9.09 12.54 -19.44
C PRO A 31 8.72 11.25 -18.67
N VAL A 32 9.04 10.10 -19.24
CA VAL A 32 8.85 8.78 -18.60
C VAL A 32 9.72 8.62 -17.36
N GLY A 33 10.97 9.08 -17.39
CA GLY A 33 11.86 9.03 -16.23
C GLY A 33 11.39 9.92 -15.07
N VAL A 34 10.80 11.08 -15.38
CA VAL A 34 10.17 11.95 -14.38
C VAL A 34 8.97 11.24 -13.74
N ALA A 35 8.11 10.59 -14.54
CA ALA A 35 6.99 9.81 -14.01
C ALA A 35 7.46 8.67 -13.10
N VAL A 36 8.52 7.96 -13.49
CA VAL A 36 9.14 6.90 -12.68
C VAL A 36 9.67 7.45 -11.35
N LEU A 37 10.36 8.60 -11.36
CA LEU A 37 10.85 9.25 -10.14
C LEU A 37 9.71 9.66 -9.20
N VAL A 38 8.61 10.20 -9.74
CA VAL A 38 7.42 10.55 -8.94
C VAL A 38 6.83 9.29 -8.29
N VAL A 39 6.71 8.19 -9.04
CA VAL A 39 6.23 6.91 -8.50
C VAL A 39 7.16 6.38 -7.41
N GLN A 40 8.49 6.46 -7.60
CA GLN A 40 9.46 6.07 -6.58
C GLN A 40 9.35 6.93 -5.32
N ALA A 41 9.21 8.26 -5.45
CA ALA A 41 9.05 9.16 -4.32
C ALA A 41 7.76 8.88 -3.55
N LEU A 42 6.65 8.65 -4.24
CA LEU A 42 5.39 8.26 -3.62
C LEU A 42 5.50 6.92 -2.89
N ALA A 43 6.15 5.94 -3.50
CA ALA A 43 6.36 4.64 -2.87
C ALA A 43 7.24 4.73 -1.62
N LEU A 44 8.28 5.58 -1.64
CA LEU A 44 9.11 5.87 -0.47
C LEU A 44 8.27 6.45 0.67
N VAL A 45 7.46 7.48 0.39
CA VAL A 45 6.58 8.13 1.37
C VAL A 45 5.58 7.12 1.97
N VAL A 46 4.95 6.31 1.12
CA VAL A 46 4.03 5.24 1.56
C VAL A 46 4.76 4.21 2.41
N GLY A 47 5.91 3.71 1.97
CA GLY A 47 6.67 2.71 2.71
C GLY A 47 7.14 3.19 4.09
N LEU A 48 7.65 4.43 4.17
CA LEU A 48 8.00 5.06 5.44
C LEU A 48 6.79 5.24 6.36
N SER A 49 5.63 5.61 5.81
CA SER A 49 4.39 5.74 6.59
C SER A 49 3.94 4.40 7.17
N VAL A 50 3.99 3.33 6.37
CA VAL A 50 3.67 1.96 6.81
C VAL A 50 4.64 1.51 7.91
N ALA A 51 5.94 1.76 7.74
CA ALA A 51 6.95 1.43 8.74
C ALA A 51 6.73 2.22 10.04
N GLY A 52 6.40 3.50 9.94
CA GLY A 52 6.05 4.36 11.07
C GLY A 52 4.83 3.86 11.83
N VAL A 53 3.78 3.44 11.13
CA VAL A 53 2.58 2.83 11.74
C VAL A 53 2.91 1.53 12.46
N GLY A 54 3.73 0.66 11.84
CA GLY A 54 4.20 -0.57 12.47
C GLY A 54 5.00 -0.30 13.74
N TYR A 55 5.91 0.66 13.71
CA TYR A 55 6.70 1.08 14.87
C TYR A 55 5.82 1.66 15.99
N TYR A 56 4.89 2.55 15.63
CA TYR A 56 3.94 3.12 16.58
C TYR A 56 3.09 2.04 17.27
N SER A 57 2.57 1.09 16.49
CA SER A 57 1.80 -0.04 17.02
C SER A 57 2.65 -0.92 17.96
N ALA A 58 3.92 -1.16 17.61
CA ALA A 58 4.86 -1.90 18.46
C ALA A 58 5.17 -1.18 19.79
N ARG A 59 5.32 0.15 19.74
CA ARG A 59 5.61 1.00 20.91
C ARG A 59 4.43 1.13 21.86
N THR A 60 3.23 1.29 21.31
CA THR A 60 2.01 1.58 22.09
C THR A 60 1.23 0.32 22.47
N GLY A 61 1.55 -0.82 21.87
CA GLY A 61 0.80 -2.07 22.05
C GLY A 61 -0.59 -2.05 21.41
N ASN A 62 -0.97 -0.97 20.72
CA ASN A 62 -2.24 -0.86 20.02
C ASN A 62 -2.12 -1.47 18.60
N PRO A 63 -2.76 -2.62 18.31
CA PRO A 63 -2.67 -3.27 17.00
C PRO A 63 -3.57 -2.64 15.94
N ALA A 64 -4.53 -1.78 16.32
CA ALA A 64 -5.53 -1.22 15.41
C ALA A 64 -4.93 -0.53 14.16
N PRO A 65 -3.96 0.40 14.27
CA PRO A 65 -3.43 1.09 13.10
C PRO A 65 -2.61 0.15 12.21
N ALA A 66 -1.87 -0.81 12.78
CA ALA A 66 -1.13 -1.81 12.02
C ALA A 66 -2.05 -2.76 11.25
N LEU A 67 -3.14 -3.21 11.88
CA LEU A 67 -4.15 -4.05 11.24
C LEU A 67 -4.86 -3.31 10.11
N TRP A 68 -5.16 -2.02 10.31
CA TRP A 68 -5.81 -1.19 9.29
C TRP A 68 -4.96 -1.14 8.02
N VAL A 69 -3.67 -0.82 8.18
CA VAL A 69 -2.72 -0.75 7.07
C VAL A 69 -2.55 -2.11 6.40
N ALA A 70 -2.46 -3.20 7.17
CA ALA A 70 -2.34 -4.54 6.61
C ALA A 70 -3.55 -4.91 5.72
N VAL A 71 -4.78 -4.64 6.19
CA VAL A 71 -6.00 -4.92 5.43
C VAL A 71 -6.11 -4.03 4.20
N ALA A 72 -5.78 -2.74 4.33
CA ALA A 72 -5.79 -1.80 3.21
C ALA A 72 -4.80 -2.21 2.11
N LEU A 73 -3.57 -2.58 2.47
CA LEU A 73 -2.56 -3.05 1.53
C LEU A 73 -2.96 -4.36 0.85
N ALA A 74 -3.51 -5.31 1.61
CA ALA A 74 -4.01 -6.57 1.06
C ALA A 74 -5.13 -6.32 0.03
N TRP A 75 -6.06 -5.41 0.33
CA TRP A 75 -7.13 -5.05 -0.59
C TRP A 75 -6.61 -4.36 -1.86
N LEU A 76 -5.67 -3.43 -1.72
CA LEU A 76 -5.04 -2.78 -2.87
C LEU A 76 -4.30 -3.79 -3.76
N ALA A 77 -3.66 -4.80 -3.18
CA ALA A 77 -3.04 -5.88 -3.94
C ALA A 77 -4.09 -6.68 -4.74
N VAL A 78 -5.23 -7.01 -4.13
CA VAL A 78 -6.35 -7.69 -4.82
C VAL A 78 -6.88 -6.83 -5.97
N LEU A 79 -7.10 -5.54 -5.75
CA LEU A 79 -7.54 -4.62 -6.81
C LEU A 79 -6.52 -4.52 -7.94
N GLY A 80 -5.23 -4.43 -7.62
CA GLY A 80 -4.16 -4.38 -8.61
C GLY A 80 -4.11 -5.65 -9.48
N VAL A 81 -4.22 -6.83 -8.86
CA VAL A 81 -4.29 -8.11 -9.59
C VAL A 81 -5.55 -8.17 -10.46
N ALA A 82 -6.70 -7.73 -9.95
CA ALA A 82 -7.93 -7.67 -10.74
C ALA A 82 -7.79 -6.73 -11.94
N GLY A 83 -7.18 -5.55 -11.76
CA GLY A 83 -6.86 -4.61 -12.84
C GLY A 83 -5.97 -5.22 -13.90
N ALA A 84 -4.84 -5.80 -13.48
CA ALA A 84 -3.92 -6.47 -14.39
C ALA A 84 -4.61 -7.61 -15.19
N LEU A 85 -5.48 -8.39 -14.55
CA LEU A 85 -6.24 -9.45 -15.22
C LEU A 85 -7.26 -8.91 -16.23
N VAL A 86 -7.91 -7.78 -15.92
CA VAL A 86 -8.85 -7.12 -16.84
C VAL A 86 -8.11 -6.59 -18.07
N GLU A 87 -6.99 -5.90 -17.86
CA GLU A 87 -6.19 -5.30 -18.93
C GLU A 87 -5.55 -6.37 -19.84
N THR A 88 -4.98 -7.43 -19.25
CA THR A 88 -4.29 -8.48 -20.01
C THR A 88 -5.23 -9.42 -20.78
N ARG A 89 -6.52 -9.48 -20.42
CA ARG A 89 -7.52 -10.31 -21.12
C ARG A 89 -8.22 -9.58 -22.27
N GLY A 90 -7.80 -8.36 -22.60
CA GLY A 90 -8.37 -7.59 -23.72
C GLY A 90 -9.83 -7.18 -23.52
N GLY A 91 -10.31 -7.18 -22.27
CA GLY A 91 -11.65 -6.70 -21.94
C GLY A 91 -11.77 -5.18 -22.11
N PRO A 92 -13.01 -4.64 -22.15
CA PRO A 92 -13.20 -3.19 -22.18
C PRO A 92 -12.54 -2.55 -20.96
N LEU A 93 -11.90 -1.40 -21.16
CA LEU A 93 -11.34 -0.59 -20.07
C LEU A 93 -12.43 -0.33 -19.03
N VAL A 94 -12.22 -0.84 -17.82
CA VAL A 94 -13.12 -0.60 -16.70
C VAL A 94 -13.09 0.89 -16.37
N PRO A 95 -14.24 1.59 -16.32
CA PRO A 95 -14.29 3.03 -16.07
C PRO A 95 -13.61 3.41 -14.75
N ILE A 96 -12.89 4.54 -14.75
CA ILE A 96 -12.20 5.09 -13.56
C ILE A 96 -13.09 5.12 -12.30
N PRO A 97 -14.39 5.51 -12.35
CA PRO A 97 -15.24 5.49 -11.17
C PRO A 97 -15.36 4.13 -10.48
N VAL A 98 -15.31 3.02 -11.23
CA VAL A 98 -15.38 1.66 -10.67
C VAL A 98 -14.14 1.38 -9.83
N TRP A 99 -12.97 1.79 -10.29
CA TRP A 99 -11.72 1.66 -9.52
C TRP A 99 -11.73 2.50 -8.25
N VAL A 100 -12.26 3.73 -8.33
CA VAL A 100 -12.42 4.60 -7.15
C VAL A 100 -13.34 3.96 -6.11
N VAL A 101 -14.50 3.43 -6.53
CA VAL A 101 -15.41 2.71 -5.64
C VAL A 101 -14.74 1.49 -5.02
N GLY A 102 -13.95 0.75 -5.81
CA GLY A 102 -13.15 -0.38 -5.31
C GLY A 102 -12.19 0.03 -4.20
N VAL A 103 -11.45 1.13 -4.37
CA VAL A 103 -10.53 1.65 -3.35
C VAL A 103 -11.31 2.05 -2.08
N LEU A 104 -12.41 2.80 -2.22
CA LEU A 104 -13.24 3.22 -1.10
C LEU A 104 -13.82 2.04 -0.33
N ALA A 105 -14.24 0.98 -1.02
CA ALA A 105 -14.71 -0.25 -0.40
C ALA A 105 -13.61 -0.91 0.45
N GLY A 106 -12.37 -0.94 -0.05
CA GLY A 106 -11.22 -1.43 0.70
C GLY A 106 -10.93 -0.66 1.97
N LEU A 107 -10.98 0.67 1.89
CA LEU A 107 -10.84 1.54 3.06
C LEU A 107 -11.96 1.29 4.07
N ALA A 108 -13.21 1.14 3.60
CA ALA A 108 -14.34 0.79 4.46
C ALA A 108 -14.14 -0.56 5.15
N VAL A 109 -13.68 -1.60 4.43
CA VAL A 109 -13.36 -2.92 5.00
C VAL A 109 -12.25 -2.81 6.04
N ALA A 110 -11.17 -2.07 5.76
CA ALA A 110 -10.09 -1.85 6.71
C ALA A 110 -10.60 -1.18 7.99
N THR A 111 -11.43 -0.13 7.88
CA THR A 111 -12.01 0.52 9.07
C THR A 111 -12.91 -0.43 9.86
N LEU A 112 -13.79 -1.21 9.19
CA LEU A 112 -14.67 -2.18 9.82
C LEU A 112 -13.88 -3.28 10.54
N ALA A 113 -12.79 -3.75 9.95
CA ALA A 113 -11.91 -4.76 10.55
C ALA A 113 -11.25 -4.26 11.84
N THR A 114 -10.95 -2.96 11.94
CA THR A 114 -10.24 -2.38 13.09
C THR A 114 -11.12 -1.75 14.15
N ARG A 115 -12.43 -1.55 13.90
CA ARG A 115 -13.38 -0.98 14.87
C ARG A 115 -13.36 -1.65 16.24
N ARG A 116 -13.09 -2.95 16.28
CA ARG A 116 -13.02 -3.77 17.51
C ARG A 116 -11.84 -3.43 18.42
N TYR A 117 -10.86 -2.70 17.89
CA TYR A 117 -9.60 -2.36 18.54
C TYR A 117 -9.43 -0.85 18.75
N ALA A 118 -10.44 -0.05 18.37
CA ALA A 118 -10.43 1.38 18.62
C ALA A 118 -10.70 1.63 20.11
N PRO A 119 -9.95 2.54 20.78
CA PRO A 119 -10.29 2.97 22.12
C PRO A 119 -11.67 3.67 22.09
N GLY A 120 -12.58 3.19 22.92
CA GLY A 120 -13.90 3.81 23.13
C GLY A 120 -13.81 5.12 23.91
#